data_AF-A0A538C2I9-F1
#
_entry.id   AF-A0A538C2I9-F1
#
_cell.length_a   1.000
_cell.length_b   1.000
_cell.length_c   1.000
_cell.angle_alpha   90.00
_cell.angle_beta   90.00
_cell.angle_gamma   90.00
#
_symmetry.space_group_name_H-M   'P 1'
#
loop_
_entity.id
_entity.type
_entity.pdbx_description
1 polymer ?
#
loop_
_entity_poly.entity_id
_entity_poly.type
_entity_poly.pdbx_seq_one_letter_code
_entity_poly.pdbx_strand_id
1 'polypeptide(L)'
;MRRAKDEQGIALVATVLMLMVMSGIGLALLLFTNNQQKAASREQASESAFTVGEAALNSTVSQLSRKWPSESGEAVSTCTAGLTNSTNYCPDKTSLEAGYPNTSPATCPTGTPKDPWGSALSNEWTTYVRDDATGEVFNSTTEQGQLAYDANKDGKVWVRSVGVVRCRLVSVITLVARQQIAISFPHNVVTANWFETTNSGKKVIIDTEGEAGQSGNVSVRCESPHPEPCENYEKEKGQVSPDTTVQEAGTSPSLPSTTLKALREEAEASGHYYKTGSCPSGMPSGFPVYVEGPCEITGGNNEVVNSQSSPGFLVIANGTFSMGGTSKFYGVIYCLNQQKSTGAVVSLSGSAELIGAVDIDGGGGASFGSSGAPNITYSGKAIEELKAYAGAAATRNSFRVLPSNQ
;
A
#
# COMPACT_ATOMS: atom_id res chain seq x y z
N MET A 1 -12.91 19.86 98.60
CA MET A 1 -13.02 20.22 97.15
C MET A 1 -12.33 21.56 96.83
N ARG A 2 -11.03 21.72 97.13
CA ARG A 2 -10.24 22.91 96.72
C ARG A 2 -9.03 22.57 95.84
N ARG A 3 -8.74 21.27 95.63
CA ARG A 3 -7.65 20.78 94.77
C ARG A 3 -8.03 20.64 93.29
N ALA A 4 -9.32 20.55 92.98
CA ALA A 4 -9.83 20.44 91.61
C ALA A 4 -9.94 21.77 90.84
N LYS A 5 -9.65 22.92 91.48
CA LYS A 5 -9.67 24.24 90.84
C LYS A 5 -8.31 24.70 90.28
N ASP A 6 -7.20 24.12 90.74
CA ASP A 6 -5.85 24.44 90.23
C ASP A 6 -5.41 23.58 89.04
N GLU A 7 -6.06 22.44 88.77
CA GLU A 7 -5.74 21.58 87.62
C GLU A 7 -6.50 21.96 86.33
N GLN A 8 -7.50 22.85 86.42
CA GLN A 8 -8.33 23.26 85.26
C GLN A 8 -7.55 24.11 84.24
N GLY A 9 -6.53 24.86 84.66
CA GLY A 9 -5.71 25.68 83.75
C GLY A 9 -4.77 24.86 82.88
N ILE A 10 -4.11 23.84 83.47
CA ILE A 10 -3.18 22.98 82.74
C ILE A 10 -3.92 22.07 81.75
N ALA A 11 -5.12 21.59 82.11
CA ALA A 11 -5.95 20.78 81.22
C ALA A 11 -6.38 21.54 79.95
N LEU A 12 -6.72 22.83 80.07
CA LEU A 12 -7.11 23.66 78.92
C LEU A 12 -5.94 23.90 77.98
N VAL A 13 -4.75 24.19 78.52
CA VAL A 13 -3.52 24.37 77.73
C VAL A 13 -3.13 23.07 77.01
N ALA A 14 -3.20 21.92 77.70
CA ALA A 14 -2.92 20.62 77.08
C ALA A 14 -3.90 20.29 75.95
N THR A 15 -5.19 20.61 76.11
CA THR A 15 -6.22 20.38 75.09
C THR A 15 -6.01 21.26 73.85
N VAL A 16 -5.69 22.54 74.05
CA VAL A 16 -5.40 23.47 72.94
C VAL A 16 -4.14 23.03 72.18
N LEU A 17 -3.09 22.57 72.89
CA LEU A 17 -1.90 22.02 72.25
C LEU A 17 -2.19 20.76 71.43
N MET A 18 -3.01 19.84 71.96
CA MET A 18 -3.43 18.64 71.20
C MET A 18 -4.24 19.01 69.95
N LEU A 19 -5.15 19.99 70.04
CA LEU A 19 -5.92 20.46 68.88
C LEU A 19 -5.03 21.11 67.82
N MET A 20 -4.01 21.88 68.22
CA MET A 20 -3.03 22.43 67.28
C MET A 20 -2.23 21.34 66.57
N VAL A 21 -1.77 20.32 67.30
CA VAL A 21 -1.04 19.19 66.71
C VAL A 21 -1.93 18.40 65.75
N MET A 22 -3.17 18.08 66.14
CA MET A 22 -4.12 17.38 65.28
C MET A 22 -4.48 18.20 64.03
N SER A 23 -4.66 19.51 64.17
CA SER A 23 -4.91 20.41 63.03
C SER A 23 -3.71 20.48 62.08
N GLY A 24 -2.48 20.50 62.63
CA GLY A 24 -1.25 20.47 61.85
C GLY A 24 -1.11 19.18 61.04
N ILE A 25 -1.39 18.02 61.65
CA ILE A 25 -1.39 16.72 60.97
C ILE A 25 -2.48 16.67 59.90
N GLY A 26 -3.69 17.16 60.19
CA GLY A 26 -4.79 17.23 59.23
C GLY A 26 -4.44 18.04 57.99
N LEU A 27 -3.83 19.21 58.14
CA LEU A 27 -3.38 20.03 57.02
C LEU A 27 -2.27 19.35 56.21
N ALA A 28 -1.32 18.70 56.88
CA ALA A 28 -0.24 17.96 56.20
C ALA A 28 -0.79 16.81 55.34
N LEU A 29 -1.77 16.05 55.86
CA LEU A 29 -2.45 14.98 55.10
C LEU A 29 -3.20 15.54 53.89
N LEU A 30 -3.91 16.66 54.03
CA LEU A 30 -4.60 17.30 52.91
C LEU A 30 -3.62 17.76 51.81
N LEU A 31 -2.47 18.32 52.17
CA LEU A 31 -1.43 18.70 51.21
C LEU A 31 -0.85 17.46 50.50
N PHE A 32 -0.62 16.38 51.25
CA PHE A 32 -0.14 15.12 50.69
C PHE A 32 -1.15 14.49 49.71
N THR A 33 -2.43 14.42 50.09
CA THR A 33 -3.50 13.91 49.21
C THR A 33 -3.65 14.78 47.97
N ASN A 34 -3.56 16.10 48.07
CA ASN A 34 -3.62 16.99 46.91
C ASN A 34 -2.44 16.75 45.94
N ASN A 35 -1.24 16.52 46.47
CA ASN A 35 -0.08 16.18 45.63
C ASN A 35 -0.23 14.83 44.94
N GLN A 36 -0.75 13.81 45.64
CA GLN A 36 -1.04 12.51 45.04
C GLN A 36 -2.14 12.59 43.98
N GLN A 37 -3.23 13.33 44.24
CA GLN A 37 -4.31 13.55 43.27
C GLN A 37 -3.81 14.28 42.02
N LYS A 38 -2.92 15.27 42.18
CA LYS A 38 -2.29 15.96 41.05
C LYS A 38 -1.35 15.05 40.26
N ALA A 39 -0.58 14.19 40.93
CA ALA A 39 0.27 13.22 40.27
C ALA A 39 -0.56 12.22 39.46
N ALA A 40 -1.56 11.60 40.10
CA ALA A 40 -2.48 10.67 39.45
C ALA A 40 -3.23 11.31 38.27
N SER A 41 -3.73 12.54 38.42
CA SER A 41 -4.40 13.26 37.34
C SER A 41 -3.46 13.56 36.16
N ARG A 42 -2.17 13.80 36.41
CA ARG A 42 -1.17 14.00 35.36
C ARG A 42 -0.85 12.71 34.63
N GLU A 43 -0.71 11.60 35.36
CA GLU A 43 -0.48 10.28 34.78
C GLU A 43 -1.68 9.85 33.93
N GLN A 44 -2.90 9.99 34.44
CA GLN A 44 -4.13 9.70 33.69
C GLN A 44 -4.24 10.55 32.42
N ALA A 45 -3.86 11.83 32.47
CA ALA A 45 -3.86 12.70 31.30
C ALA A 45 -2.82 12.26 30.25
N SER A 46 -1.63 11.84 30.69
CA SER A 46 -0.60 11.29 29.79
C SER A 46 -1.03 9.95 29.18
N GLU A 47 -1.65 9.07 29.95
CA GLU A 47 -2.20 7.80 29.45
C GLU A 47 -3.32 8.04 28.44
N SER A 48 -4.23 8.99 28.72
CA SER A 48 -5.28 9.36 27.77
C SER A 48 -4.70 9.96 26.48
N ALA A 49 -3.70 10.83 26.60
CA ALA A 49 -2.98 11.39 25.45
C ALA A 49 -2.28 10.30 24.63
N PHE A 50 -1.70 9.29 25.29
CA PHE A 50 -1.13 8.12 24.63
C PHE A 50 -2.21 7.35 23.86
N THR A 51 -3.35 7.05 24.47
CA THR A 51 -4.42 6.28 23.80
C THR A 51 -4.97 7.02 22.58
N VAL A 52 -5.16 8.33 22.68
CA VAL A 52 -5.56 9.18 21.54
C VAL A 52 -4.50 9.17 20.43
N GLY A 53 -3.23 9.34 20.81
CA GLY A 53 -2.10 9.30 19.87
C GLY A 53 -1.98 7.95 19.16
N GLU A 54 -2.10 6.84 19.89
CA GLU A 54 -2.08 5.48 19.34
C GLU A 54 -3.27 5.22 18.42
N ALA A 55 -4.48 5.66 18.78
CA ALA A 55 -5.66 5.52 17.94
C ALA A 55 -5.51 6.28 16.62
N ALA A 56 -5.03 7.52 16.66
CA ALA A 56 -4.75 8.31 15.46
C ALA A 56 -3.62 7.69 14.60
N LEU A 57 -2.60 7.11 15.24
CA LEU A 57 -1.53 6.37 14.56
C LEU A 57 -2.12 5.17 13.81
N ASN A 58 -2.86 4.29 14.51
CA ASN A 58 -3.47 3.10 13.91
C ASN A 58 -4.46 3.44 12.79
N SER A 59 -5.23 4.53 12.95
CA SER A 59 -6.10 5.03 11.89
C SER A 59 -5.29 5.48 10.67
N THR A 60 -4.17 6.18 10.86
CA THR A 60 -3.26 6.57 9.76
C THR A 60 -2.67 5.34 9.07
N VAL A 61 -2.23 4.32 9.82
CA VAL A 61 -1.75 3.06 9.24
C VAL A 61 -2.85 2.36 8.42
N SER A 62 -4.10 2.39 8.89
CA SER A 62 -5.24 1.86 8.13
C SER A 62 -5.58 2.68 6.88
N GLN A 63 -5.28 3.97 6.83
CA GLN A 63 -5.40 4.74 5.60
C GLN A 63 -4.27 4.40 4.64
N LEU A 64 -3.04 4.29 5.16
CA LEU A 64 -1.89 3.83 4.39
C LEU A 64 -2.14 2.44 3.80
N SER A 65 -2.87 1.56 4.51
CA SER A 65 -3.22 0.23 4.01
C SER A 65 -4.19 0.22 2.82
N ARG A 66 -4.86 1.34 2.54
CA ARG A 66 -5.78 1.49 1.41
C ARG A 66 -5.08 2.16 0.23
N LYS A 67 -4.23 3.14 0.53
CA LYS A 67 -3.48 3.88 -0.47
C LYS A 67 -2.08 4.16 0.07
N TRP A 68 -1.06 3.80 -0.70
CA TRP A 68 0.33 4.08 -0.37
C TRP A 68 0.76 5.41 -1.01
N PRO A 69 1.44 6.33 -0.30
CA PRO A 69 1.90 7.57 -0.89
C PRO A 69 3.23 7.33 -1.61
N SER A 70 3.19 7.04 -2.92
CA SER A 70 4.41 6.82 -3.72
C SER A 70 4.95 8.09 -4.39
N GLU A 71 4.15 9.17 -4.42
CA GLU A 71 4.51 10.41 -5.11
C GLU A 71 4.11 11.67 -4.33
N SER A 72 4.79 12.78 -4.64
CA SER A 72 4.64 14.06 -3.93
C SER A 72 3.22 14.66 -3.96
N GLY A 73 2.44 14.40 -5.01
CA GLY A 73 1.10 14.95 -5.17
C GLY A 73 0.03 14.24 -4.33
N GLU A 74 0.35 13.07 -3.79
CA GLU A 74 -0.62 12.26 -3.05
C GLU A 74 -0.50 12.44 -1.54
N ALA A 75 0.72 12.61 -1.02
CA ALA A 75 0.97 12.63 0.40
C ALA A 75 0.36 13.82 1.14
N VAL A 76 -0.31 13.53 2.26
CA VAL A 76 -0.66 14.55 3.25
C VAL A 76 0.48 14.68 4.26
N SER A 77 1.15 15.84 4.27
CA SER A 77 2.29 16.08 5.15
C SER A 77 1.92 16.11 6.64
N THR A 78 0.69 16.51 6.97
CA THR A 78 0.20 16.63 8.35
C THR A 78 -1.32 16.51 8.41
N CYS A 79 -1.82 15.60 9.22
CA CYS A 79 -3.25 15.46 9.51
C CYS A 79 -3.54 15.93 10.93
N THR A 80 -4.61 16.68 11.14
CA THR A 80 -5.00 17.18 12.48
C THR A 80 -6.47 16.90 12.74
N ALA A 81 -6.86 16.93 14.02
CA ALA A 81 -8.26 16.89 14.45
C ALA A 81 -9.13 18.04 13.89
N GLY A 82 -8.54 19.07 13.28
CA GLY A 82 -9.27 20.15 12.60
C GLY A 82 -9.76 19.78 11.20
N LEU A 83 -9.22 18.73 10.57
CA LEU A 83 -9.63 18.29 9.24
C LEU A 83 -10.98 17.57 9.34
N THR A 84 -12.01 18.14 8.71
CA THR A 84 -13.39 17.63 8.79
C THR A 84 -13.68 16.49 7.83
N ASN A 85 -12.83 16.30 6.81
CA ASN A 85 -12.96 15.23 5.83
C ASN A 85 -11.75 14.32 5.94
N SER A 86 -11.96 13.00 5.85
CA SER A 86 -10.89 12.06 5.53
C SER A 86 -10.42 12.34 4.11
N THR A 87 -9.65 13.40 3.90
CA THR A 87 -8.85 13.53 2.69
C THR A 87 -7.90 12.35 2.65
N ASN A 88 -7.59 11.84 1.45
CA ASN A 88 -6.70 10.71 1.21
C ASN A 88 -5.54 10.75 2.24
N TYR A 89 -5.32 9.67 2.99
CA TYR A 89 -4.28 9.50 4.01
C TYR A 89 -4.52 10.06 5.43
N CYS A 90 -5.60 10.83 5.70
CA CYS A 90 -5.88 11.31 7.06
C CYS A 90 -6.89 10.45 7.83
N PRO A 91 -6.72 10.29 9.16
CA PRO A 91 -7.73 9.67 10.02
C PRO A 91 -9.10 10.32 9.89
N ASP A 92 -10.16 9.50 9.95
CA ASP A 92 -11.53 10.03 10.04
C ASP A 92 -11.78 10.59 11.44
N LYS A 93 -11.96 11.91 11.50
CA LYS A 93 -12.20 12.65 12.73
C LYS A 93 -13.41 12.12 13.48
N THR A 94 -14.52 11.88 12.79
CA THR A 94 -15.79 11.50 13.43
C THR A 94 -15.66 10.17 14.15
N SER A 95 -14.99 9.20 13.52
CA SER A 95 -14.71 7.89 14.12
C SER A 95 -13.78 7.99 15.33
N LEU A 96 -12.74 8.84 15.27
CA LEU A 96 -11.84 9.06 16.40
C LEU A 96 -12.54 9.77 17.57
N GLU A 97 -13.29 10.84 17.32
CA GLU A 97 -14.03 11.57 18.36
C GLU A 97 -15.13 10.73 19.03
N ALA A 98 -15.72 9.78 18.30
CA ALA A 98 -16.69 8.85 18.86
C ALA A 98 -16.07 7.88 19.89
N GLY A 99 -14.84 7.41 19.65
CA GLY A 99 -14.10 6.55 20.57
C GLY A 99 -13.34 7.33 21.65
N TYR A 100 -12.90 8.54 21.32
CA TYR A 100 -12.07 9.41 22.13
C TYR A 100 -12.64 10.83 22.09
N PRO A 101 -13.70 11.12 22.87
CA PRO A 101 -14.30 12.44 22.86
C PRO A 101 -13.32 13.48 23.37
N ASN A 102 -13.24 14.60 22.65
CA ASN A 102 -12.33 15.69 22.97
C ASN A 102 -12.53 16.18 24.42
N THR A 103 -11.53 15.91 25.26
CA THR A 103 -11.46 16.39 26.64
C THR A 103 -10.36 17.42 26.84
N SER A 104 -9.72 17.88 25.76
CA SER A 104 -8.63 18.85 25.84
C SER A 104 -9.17 20.26 26.00
N PRO A 105 -8.66 21.05 26.97
CA PRO A 105 -9.02 22.44 27.11
C PRO A 105 -8.54 23.24 25.89
N ALA A 106 -9.35 24.20 25.43
CA ALA A 106 -9.03 25.03 24.27
C ALA A 106 -7.70 25.82 24.41
N THR A 107 -7.23 26.03 25.65
CA THR A 107 -5.99 26.76 25.94
C THR A 107 -5.19 26.08 27.04
N CYS A 108 -3.90 25.86 26.79
CA CYS A 108 -2.95 25.35 27.78
C CYS A 108 -2.17 26.47 28.48
N PRO A 109 -1.76 26.28 29.75
CA PRO A 109 -0.93 27.25 30.45
C PRO A 109 0.37 27.58 29.70
N THR A 110 0.87 28.80 29.86
CA THR A 110 2.17 29.20 29.31
C THR A 110 3.27 28.29 29.84
N GLY A 111 4.16 27.82 28.96
CA GLY A 111 5.24 26.91 29.30
C GLY A 111 4.90 25.42 29.21
N THR A 112 3.68 25.05 28.81
CA THR A 112 3.38 23.66 28.42
C THR A 112 4.34 23.22 27.29
N PRO A 113 4.98 22.05 27.42
CA PRO A 113 5.83 21.50 26.35
C PRO A 113 5.08 21.47 25.03
N LYS A 114 5.75 21.90 23.96
CA LYS A 114 5.21 21.87 22.60
C LYS A 114 5.84 20.72 21.83
N ASP A 115 5.09 20.19 20.88
CA ASP A 115 5.65 19.28 19.89
C ASP A 115 6.80 19.95 19.11
N PRO A 116 7.99 19.34 19.01
CA PRO A 116 9.06 19.83 18.14
C PRO A 116 8.65 20.01 16.68
N TRP A 117 7.66 19.23 16.20
CA TRP A 117 7.17 19.33 14.82
C TRP A 117 6.07 20.40 14.64
N GLY A 118 5.72 21.12 15.70
CA GLY A 118 4.81 22.27 15.65
C GLY A 118 3.33 21.94 15.83
N SER A 119 2.95 20.72 16.22
CA SER A 119 1.56 20.39 16.55
C SER A 119 1.01 21.36 17.61
N ALA A 120 -0.14 21.97 17.32
CA ALA A 120 -0.80 22.87 18.25
C ALA A 120 -1.37 22.07 19.44
N LEU A 121 -1.21 22.59 20.66
CA LEU A 121 -1.77 21.97 21.88
C LEU A 121 -3.31 21.98 21.92
N SER A 122 -3.94 22.78 21.05
CA SER A 122 -5.40 22.79 20.85
C SER A 122 -5.88 21.62 19.98
N ASN A 123 -4.97 20.96 19.25
CA ASN A 123 -5.30 19.81 18.44
C ASN A 123 -5.23 18.58 19.33
N GLU A 124 -6.36 17.87 19.46
CA GLU A 124 -6.45 16.62 20.22
C GLU A 124 -5.46 15.57 19.69
N TRP A 125 -5.29 15.51 18.37
CA TRP A 125 -4.28 14.69 17.74
C TRP A 125 -3.70 15.35 16.50
N THR A 126 -2.47 14.96 16.15
CA THR A 126 -1.82 15.32 14.89
C THR A 126 -0.97 14.14 14.41
N THR A 127 -1.10 13.75 13.14
CA THR A 127 -0.29 12.68 12.54
C THR A 127 0.54 13.18 11.38
N TYR A 128 1.67 12.51 11.16
CA TYR A 128 2.64 12.80 10.13
C TYR A 128 3.09 11.49 9.49
N VAL A 129 3.21 11.50 8.16
CA VAL A 129 3.83 10.43 7.38
C VAL A 129 5.12 10.99 6.78
N ARG A 130 6.24 10.28 6.92
CA ARG A 130 7.56 10.71 6.46
C ARG A 130 8.33 9.54 5.84
N ASP A 131 9.05 9.80 4.77
CA ASP A 131 9.98 8.86 4.15
C ASP A 131 11.03 8.37 5.15
N ASP A 132 11.54 7.16 4.97
CA ASP A 132 12.59 6.57 5.81
C ASP A 132 13.98 6.63 5.15
N ALA A 133 14.20 7.57 4.23
CA ALA A 133 15.43 7.74 3.45
C ALA A 133 16.74 7.79 4.26
N THR A 134 16.68 7.96 5.58
CA THR A 134 17.81 8.02 6.51
C THR A 134 18.06 6.70 7.26
N GLY A 135 17.18 5.72 7.08
CA GLY A 135 17.28 4.35 7.59
C GLY A 135 16.16 3.95 8.56
N GLU A 136 16.28 2.74 9.11
CA GLU A 136 15.27 2.12 9.99
C GLU A 136 15.29 2.65 11.44
N VAL A 137 16.14 3.64 11.74
CA VAL A 137 16.24 4.26 13.07
C VAL A 137 15.67 5.66 13.01
N PHE A 138 14.51 5.86 13.64
CA PHE A 138 13.86 7.17 13.69
C PHE A 138 14.73 8.22 14.39
N ASN A 139 15.00 9.33 13.70
CA ASN A 139 15.54 10.54 14.29
C ASN A 139 14.60 11.71 14.01
N SER A 140 14.01 12.29 15.06
CA SER A 140 13.03 13.36 14.90
C SER A 140 13.51 14.56 14.09
N THR A 141 14.73 15.02 14.29
CA THR A 141 15.26 16.20 13.59
C THR A 141 15.46 15.90 12.11
N THR A 142 15.93 14.69 11.81
CA THR A 142 16.14 14.23 10.43
C THR A 142 14.81 13.98 9.73
N GLU A 143 13.88 13.29 10.40
CA GLU A 143 12.63 12.80 9.80
C GLU A 143 11.59 13.91 9.64
N GLN A 144 11.67 14.97 10.46
CA GLN A 144 10.82 16.15 10.27
C GLN A 144 10.97 16.76 8.87
N GLY A 145 12.20 16.75 8.34
CA GLY A 145 12.56 17.31 7.03
C GLY A 145 12.39 16.34 5.86
N GLN A 146 12.05 15.07 6.11
CA GLN A 146 11.82 14.10 5.04
C GLN A 146 10.53 14.38 4.29
N LEU A 147 10.45 13.83 3.08
CA LEU A 147 9.28 13.96 2.23
C LEU A 147 8.10 13.19 2.84
N ALA A 148 6.87 13.60 2.54
CA ALA A 148 5.67 12.98 3.12
C ALA A 148 5.21 11.70 2.40
N TYR A 149 6.00 11.23 1.45
CA TYR A 149 5.75 10.05 0.62
C TYR A 149 7.01 9.17 0.60
N ASP A 150 6.85 7.90 0.25
CA ASP A 150 7.93 6.93 0.04
C ASP A 150 8.73 7.33 -1.23
N ALA A 151 9.72 8.21 -1.05
CA ALA A 151 10.47 8.79 -2.16
C ALA A 151 11.63 7.90 -2.61
N ASN A 152 12.19 7.11 -1.69
CA ASN A 152 13.23 6.13 -1.97
C ASN A 152 12.69 4.83 -2.61
N LYS A 153 11.36 4.64 -2.65
CA LYS A 153 10.65 3.48 -3.21
C LYS A 153 10.99 2.15 -2.53
N ASP A 154 11.34 2.20 -1.25
CA ASP A 154 11.67 1.00 -0.49
C ASP A 154 10.44 0.33 0.16
N GLY A 155 9.27 0.97 0.03
CA GLY A 155 8.02 0.48 0.58
C GLY A 155 7.87 0.75 2.07
N LYS A 156 8.59 1.71 2.64
CA LYS A 156 8.50 2.05 4.07
C LYS A 156 8.29 3.54 4.29
N VAL A 157 7.57 3.87 5.36
CA VAL A 157 7.40 5.24 5.85
C VAL A 157 7.29 5.25 7.36
N TRP A 158 7.82 6.30 7.99
CA TRP A 158 7.57 6.61 9.38
C TRP A 158 6.21 7.25 9.55
N VAL A 159 5.42 6.71 10.47
CA VAL A 159 4.19 7.34 10.95
C VAL A 159 4.42 7.82 12.37
N ARG A 160 4.28 9.13 12.56
CA ARG A 160 4.31 9.79 13.87
C ARG A 160 2.92 10.29 14.21
N SER A 161 2.49 10.09 15.44
CA SER A 161 1.24 10.63 15.96
C SER A 161 1.48 11.29 17.30
N VAL A 162 0.84 12.43 17.50
CA VAL A 162 0.90 13.24 18.70
C VAL A 162 -0.50 13.32 19.25
N GLY A 163 -0.72 12.81 20.46
CA GLY A 163 -1.98 12.97 21.19
C GLY A 163 -1.84 14.04 22.27
N VAL A 164 -2.89 14.84 22.46
CA VAL A 164 -2.94 15.91 23.46
C VAL A 164 -4.22 15.83 24.28
N VAL A 165 -4.09 15.53 25.58
CA VAL A 165 -5.21 15.50 26.53
C VAL A 165 -4.83 16.30 27.78
N ARG A 166 -5.68 17.27 28.17
CA ARG A 166 -5.47 18.13 29.36
C ARG A 166 -4.06 18.74 29.41
N CYS A 167 -3.58 19.24 28.27
CA CYS A 167 -2.26 19.85 28.13
C CYS A 167 -1.07 18.92 28.43
N ARG A 168 -1.30 17.61 28.34
CA ARG A 168 -0.25 16.60 28.26
C ARG A 168 -0.16 16.11 26.85
N LEU A 169 1.07 16.04 26.36
CA LEU A 169 1.40 15.63 25.02
C LEU A 169 2.18 14.34 25.08
N VAL A 170 1.77 13.37 24.27
CA VAL A 170 2.50 12.12 24.07
C VAL A 170 2.67 11.91 22.57
N SER A 171 3.91 11.69 22.16
CA SER A 171 4.26 11.37 20.78
C SER A 171 4.55 9.89 20.66
N VAL A 172 3.91 9.21 19.72
CA VAL A 172 4.14 7.81 19.38
C VAL A 172 4.57 7.71 17.93
N ILE A 173 5.45 6.76 17.64
CA ILE A 173 5.94 6.51 16.29
C ILE A 173 5.91 5.03 15.96
N THR A 174 5.79 4.71 14.67
CA THR A 174 6.05 3.38 14.15
C THR A 174 6.58 3.47 12.72
N LEU A 175 7.43 2.54 12.33
CA LEU A 175 7.76 2.33 10.93
C LEU A 175 6.64 1.49 10.33
N VAL A 176 6.13 1.88 9.18
CA VAL A 176 5.09 1.16 8.45
C VAL A 176 5.70 0.67 7.15
N ALA A 177 5.51 -0.62 6.86
CA ALA A 177 5.94 -1.21 5.61
C ALA A 177 4.72 -1.62 4.77
N ARG A 178 4.84 -1.35 3.48
CA ARG A 178 3.97 -1.83 2.42
C ARG A 178 3.99 -3.37 2.44
N GLN A 179 2.85 -3.98 2.69
CA GLN A 179 2.66 -5.42 2.54
C GLN A 179 2.42 -5.74 1.08
N GLN A 180 3.29 -6.55 0.51
CA GLN A 180 3.18 -7.05 -0.85
C GLN A 180 2.90 -8.56 -0.78
N ILE A 181 1.91 -9.02 -1.52
CA ILE A 181 1.66 -10.44 -1.73
C ILE A 181 2.18 -10.83 -3.11
N ALA A 182 2.90 -11.94 -3.18
CA ALA A 182 3.25 -12.53 -4.45
C ALA A 182 1.97 -12.97 -5.17
N ILE A 183 1.83 -12.60 -6.43
CA ILE A 183 0.73 -13.06 -7.26
C ILE A 183 1.12 -14.43 -7.80
N SER A 184 0.38 -15.46 -7.41
CA SER A 184 0.54 -16.78 -8.04
C SER A 184 0.03 -16.69 -9.47
N PHE A 185 0.95 -16.68 -10.43
CA PHE A 185 0.65 -16.61 -11.86
C PHE A 185 1.30 -17.82 -12.57
N PRO A 186 0.65 -18.44 -13.58
CA PRO A 186 1.21 -19.57 -14.30
C PRO A 186 2.55 -19.23 -14.96
N HIS A 187 3.54 -20.12 -14.88
CA HIS A 187 4.85 -19.98 -15.54
C HIS A 187 4.80 -20.39 -17.03
N ASN A 188 3.72 -20.04 -17.70
CA ASN A 188 3.51 -20.30 -19.13
C ASN A 188 3.92 -19.05 -19.93
N VAL A 189 4.46 -19.26 -21.12
CA VAL A 189 4.82 -18.18 -22.06
C VAL A 189 3.56 -17.59 -22.68
N VAL A 190 2.65 -18.50 -23.08
CA VAL A 190 1.34 -18.18 -23.62
C VAL A 190 0.34 -19.13 -22.98
N THR A 191 -0.74 -18.58 -22.43
CA THR A 191 -1.94 -19.32 -22.05
C THR A 191 -3.10 -18.71 -22.80
N ALA A 192 -3.78 -19.47 -23.65
CA ALA A 192 -4.90 -18.97 -24.45
C ALA A 192 -5.87 -20.10 -24.84
N ASN A 193 -7.00 -19.76 -25.47
CA ASN A 193 -7.85 -20.80 -26.04
C ASN A 193 -7.24 -21.43 -27.30
N TRP A 194 -6.64 -20.60 -28.14
CA TRP A 194 -5.95 -20.98 -29.37
C TRP A 194 -4.83 -19.99 -29.64
N PHE A 195 -3.85 -20.37 -30.46
CA PHE A 195 -2.91 -19.41 -31.01
C PHE A 195 -2.56 -19.75 -32.45
N GLU A 196 -2.11 -18.75 -33.18
CA GLU A 196 -1.57 -18.92 -34.52
C GLU A 196 -0.28 -18.13 -34.73
N THR A 197 0.50 -18.60 -35.69
CA THR A 197 1.60 -17.82 -36.27
C THR A 197 1.28 -17.47 -37.72
N THR A 198 1.43 -16.21 -38.11
CA THR A 198 1.06 -15.76 -39.47
C THR A 198 2.24 -15.70 -40.45
N ASN A 199 3.47 -15.93 -40.00
CA ASN A 199 4.64 -16.00 -40.88
C ASN A 199 4.89 -17.44 -41.34
N SER A 200 5.25 -17.63 -42.61
CA SER A 200 5.69 -18.91 -43.20
C SER A 200 7.23 -19.09 -43.27
N GLY A 201 8.01 -18.30 -42.54
CA GLY A 201 9.47 -18.35 -42.52
C GLY A 201 10.02 -19.36 -41.50
N LYS A 202 11.24 -19.88 -41.74
CA LYS A 202 11.98 -20.74 -40.81
C LYS A 202 12.70 -19.90 -39.76
N LYS A 203 11.99 -19.58 -38.67
CA LYS A 203 12.52 -18.77 -37.57
C LYS A 203 11.68 -18.96 -36.30
N VAL A 204 12.29 -18.65 -35.16
CA VAL A 204 11.61 -18.64 -33.86
C VAL A 204 10.69 -17.42 -33.76
N ILE A 205 9.42 -17.65 -33.47
CA ILE A 205 8.39 -16.64 -33.21
C ILE A 205 8.08 -16.61 -31.72
N ILE A 206 8.04 -17.78 -31.08
CA ILE A 206 7.86 -17.97 -29.64
C ILE A 206 9.13 -18.64 -29.10
N ASP A 207 9.93 -17.89 -28.36
CA ASP A 207 11.07 -18.41 -27.61
C ASP A 207 10.60 -18.76 -26.20
N THR A 208 10.49 -20.04 -25.92
CA THR A 208 9.88 -20.54 -24.68
C THR A 208 10.86 -20.66 -23.52
N GLU A 209 12.16 -20.63 -23.80
CA GLU A 209 13.22 -20.67 -22.80
C GLU A 209 13.69 -19.25 -22.43
N GLY A 210 13.85 -18.40 -23.44
CA GLY A 210 14.30 -17.02 -23.30
C GLY A 210 15.53 -16.90 -22.41
N GLU A 211 15.49 -15.98 -21.44
CA GLU A 211 16.59 -15.76 -20.49
C GLU A 211 16.49 -16.62 -19.22
N ALA A 212 15.38 -17.35 -19.04
CA ALA A 212 15.11 -18.06 -17.80
C ALA A 212 15.94 -19.35 -17.64
N GLY A 213 16.47 -19.90 -18.74
CA GLY A 213 17.16 -21.20 -18.76
C GLY A 213 16.28 -22.41 -18.43
N GLN A 214 14.98 -22.18 -18.25
CA GLN A 214 13.92 -23.18 -18.12
C GLN A 214 12.78 -22.77 -19.03
N SER A 215 12.30 -23.71 -19.84
CA SER A 215 11.23 -23.44 -20.79
C SER A 215 9.89 -23.33 -20.08
N GLY A 216 9.16 -22.23 -20.32
CA GLY A 216 7.73 -22.14 -20.02
C GLY A 216 6.90 -22.88 -21.07
N ASN A 217 5.68 -23.29 -20.72
CA ASN A 217 4.81 -23.96 -21.68
C ASN A 217 4.06 -22.95 -22.57
N VAL A 218 3.66 -23.40 -23.76
CA VAL A 218 2.61 -22.76 -24.57
C VAL A 218 1.33 -23.57 -24.32
N SER A 219 0.48 -23.09 -23.42
CA SER A 219 -0.76 -23.76 -23.04
C SER A 219 -1.93 -23.28 -23.89
N VAL A 220 -2.57 -24.22 -24.59
CA VAL A 220 -3.83 -23.99 -25.32
C VAL A 220 -4.96 -24.82 -24.74
N ARG A 221 -6.15 -24.23 -24.65
CA ARG A 221 -7.34 -24.92 -24.13
C ARG A 221 -8.14 -25.67 -25.22
N CYS A 222 -8.14 -25.14 -26.45
CA CYS A 222 -8.89 -25.67 -27.60
C CYS A 222 -10.38 -25.91 -27.28
N GLU A 223 -11.00 -24.99 -26.52
CA GLU A 223 -12.43 -25.02 -26.23
C GLU A 223 -13.21 -24.32 -27.35
N SER A 224 -14.18 -25.02 -27.95
CA SER A 224 -14.98 -24.45 -29.02
C SER A 224 -15.83 -23.25 -28.53
N PRO A 225 -15.97 -22.18 -29.34
CA PRO A 225 -15.45 -22.05 -30.71
C PRO A 225 -14.01 -21.48 -30.75
N HIS A 226 -13.18 -22.04 -31.63
CA HIS A 226 -11.87 -21.50 -32.02
C HIS A 226 -11.61 -21.79 -33.51
N PRO A 227 -10.64 -21.09 -34.15
CA PRO A 227 -10.13 -21.48 -35.45
C PRO A 227 -9.51 -22.88 -35.41
N GLU A 228 -9.69 -23.66 -36.47
CA GLU A 228 -9.07 -24.98 -36.62
C GLU A 228 -7.83 -24.88 -37.54
N PRO A 229 -6.67 -25.43 -37.16
CA PRO A 229 -6.37 -26.08 -35.86
C PRO A 229 -6.23 -25.07 -34.71
N CYS A 230 -6.46 -25.48 -33.46
CA CYS A 230 -6.27 -24.60 -32.29
C CYS A 230 -4.82 -24.15 -32.06
N GLU A 231 -3.86 -24.97 -32.52
CA GLU A 231 -2.44 -24.64 -32.59
C GLU A 231 -2.06 -24.49 -34.07
N ASN A 232 -2.15 -23.26 -34.59
CA ASN A 232 -1.87 -23.02 -36.01
C ASN A 232 -0.47 -22.44 -36.22
N TYR A 233 0.55 -23.30 -36.21
CA TYR A 233 1.92 -22.92 -36.53
C TYR A 233 2.66 -24.03 -37.28
N GLU A 234 3.73 -23.65 -37.99
CA GLU A 234 4.53 -24.58 -38.78
C GLU A 234 5.62 -25.23 -37.93
N LYS A 235 5.30 -26.36 -37.28
CA LYS A 235 6.21 -27.09 -36.35
C LYS A 235 7.58 -27.37 -36.99
N GLU A 236 7.61 -27.79 -38.26
CA GLU A 236 8.84 -28.10 -39.00
C GLU A 236 9.75 -26.88 -39.24
N LYS A 237 9.21 -25.67 -39.11
CA LYS A 237 9.95 -24.41 -39.27
C LYS A 237 10.57 -23.89 -37.97
N GLY A 238 10.38 -24.59 -36.85
CA GLY A 238 10.94 -24.20 -35.55
C GLY A 238 10.39 -22.87 -35.05
N GLN A 239 9.09 -22.63 -35.25
CA GLN A 239 8.44 -21.37 -34.88
C GLN A 239 8.19 -21.22 -33.39
N VAL A 240 8.12 -22.33 -32.68
CA VAL A 240 8.14 -22.41 -31.21
C VAL A 240 9.43 -23.14 -30.83
N SER A 241 10.26 -22.56 -29.97
CA SER A 241 11.57 -23.12 -29.63
C SER A 241 11.94 -22.93 -28.15
N PRO A 242 12.25 -24.02 -27.43
CA PRO A 242 11.82 -25.39 -27.73
C PRO A 242 10.28 -25.47 -27.84
N ASP A 243 9.78 -26.45 -28.59
CA ASP A 243 8.34 -26.69 -28.68
C ASP A 243 7.84 -27.33 -27.37
N THR A 244 7.27 -26.49 -26.51
CA THR A 244 6.65 -26.85 -25.22
C THR A 244 5.12 -26.71 -25.29
N THR A 245 4.56 -26.85 -26.49
CA THR A 245 3.11 -26.71 -26.66
C THR A 245 2.39 -27.85 -25.97
N VAL A 246 1.42 -27.50 -25.12
CA VAL A 246 0.59 -28.45 -24.38
C VAL A 246 -0.88 -28.05 -24.50
N GLN A 247 -1.73 -29.06 -24.62
CA GLN A 247 -3.17 -28.87 -24.55
C GLN A 247 -3.64 -29.09 -23.11
N GLU A 248 -4.16 -28.04 -22.47
CA GLU A 248 -4.70 -28.10 -21.11
C GLU A 248 -6.23 -28.10 -21.13
N ALA A 249 -6.84 -28.80 -20.18
CA ALA A 249 -8.30 -28.82 -20.07
C ALA A 249 -8.79 -27.65 -19.19
N GLY A 250 -9.75 -26.87 -19.69
CA GLY A 250 -10.55 -25.95 -18.88
C GLY A 250 -10.24 -24.47 -19.09
N THR A 251 -11.29 -23.63 -18.99
CA THR A 251 -11.27 -22.16 -19.07
C THR A 251 -11.31 -21.48 -17.70
N SER A 252 -10.81 -22.13 -16.64
CA SER A 252 -10.75 -21.46 -15.34
C SER A 252 -9.86 -20.22 -15.43
N PRO A 253 -10.30 -19.07 -14.89
CA PRO A 253 -9.49 -17.85 -14.89
C PRO A 253 -8.15 -18.07 -14.22
N SER A 254 -7.07 -17.59 -14.83
CA SER A 254 -5.72 -17.74 -14.28
C SER A 254 -5.52 -16.97 -12.97
N LEU A 255 -6.25 -15.86 -12.77
CA LEU A 255 -6.27 -15.12 -11.50
C LEU A 255 -7.63 -15.16 -10.81
N PRO A 256 -7.67 -15.35 -9.47
CA PRO A 256 -8.90 -15.28 -8.72
C PRO A 256 -9.44 -13.85 -8.65
N SER A 257 -10.76 -13.72 -8.51
CA SER A 257 -11.45 -12.42 -8.48
C SER A 257 -10.98 -11.49 -7.35
N THR A 258 -10.49 -12.03 -6.23
CA THR A 258 -9.92 -11.26 -5.12
C THR A 258 -8.61 -10.58 -5.52
N THR A 259 -7.74 -11.27 -6.27
CA THR A 259 -6.47 -10.71 -6.76
C THR A 259 -6.75 -9.67 -7.83
N LEU A 260 -7.70 -9.93 -8.73
CA LEU A 260 -8.15 -8.96 -9.73
C LEU A 260 -8.67 -7.66 -9.11
N LYS A 261 -9.44 -7.78 -8.01
CA LYS A 261 -9.92 -6.62 -7.26
C LYS A 261 -8.75 -5.83 -6.63
N ALA A 262 -7.79 -6.52 -6.01
CA ALA A 262 -6.61 -5.87 -5.42
C ALA A 262 -5.77 -5.13 -6.48
N LEU A 263 -5.52 -5.77 -7.63
CA LEU A 263 -4.81 -5.16 -8.76
C LEU A 263 -5.51 -3.93 -9.31
N ARG A 264 -6.84 -3.97 -9.38
CA ARG A 264 -7.64 -2.81 -9.78
C ARG A 264 -7.51 -1.66 -8.78
N GLU A 265 -7.69 -1.93 -7.49
CA GLU A 265 -7.55 -0.92 -6.43
C GLU A 265 -6.14 -0.31 -6.40
N GLU A 266 -5.11 -1.11 -6.66
CA GLU A 266 -3.73 -0.66 -6.79
C GLU A 266 -3.48 0.20 -8.04
N ALA A 267 -4.07 -0.17 -9.18
CA ALA A 267 -4.03 0.65 -10.39
C ALA A 267 -4.78 1.99 -10.19
N GLU A 268 -5.91 1.98 -9.47
CA GLU A 268 -6.66 3.20 -9.09
C GLU A 268 -5.81 4.10 -8.19
N ALA A 269 -5.12 3.52 -7.21
CA ALA A 269 -4.24 4.24 -6.31
C ALA A 269 -3.04 4.87 -7.03
N SER A 270 -2.46 4.20 -8.01
CA SER A 270 -1.27 4.64 -8.77
C SER A 270 -1.58 5.50 -10.01
N GLY A 271 -2.87 5.76 -10.30
CA GLY A 271 -3.27 6.51 -11.50
C GLY A 271 -3.11 5.72 -12.80
N HIS A 272 -2.93 4.41 -12.73
CA HIS A 272 -2.82 3.48 -13.87
C HIS A 272 -4.12 2.73 -14.18
N TYR A 273 -5.24 3.18 -13.62
CA TYR A 273 -6.56 2.62 -13.86
C TYR A 273 -7.32 3.37 -14.95
N TYR A 274 -7.74 2.62 -15.95
CA TYR A 274 -8.51 3.08 -17.10
C TYR A 274 -9.93 2.52 -16.97
N LYS A 275 -10.82 3.35 -16.42
CA LYS A 275 -12.25 3.03 -16.24
C LYS A 275 -12.96 2.76 -17.57
N THR A 276 -14.14 2.15 -17.48
CA THR A 276 -15.02 1.92 -18.64
C THR A 276 -15.18 3.17 -19.52
N GLY A 277 -14.90 3.03 -20.81
CA GLY A 277 -14.97 4.12 -21.80
C GLY A 277 -13.77 5.08 -21.81
N SER A 278 -12.75 4.87 -20.97
CA SER A 278 -11.49 5.59 -20.99
C SER A 278 -10.38 4.61 -21.37
N CYS A 279 -9.78 4.79 -22.55
CA CYS A 279 -8.69 3.93 -23.02
C CYS A 279 -7.35 4.67 -22.99
N PRO A 280 -6.23 3.97 -22.76
CA PRO A 280 -4.90 4.57 -22.90
C PRO A 280 -4.69 5.02 -24.35
N SER A 281 -4.07 6.18 -24.56
CA SER A 281 -3.78 6.75 -25.89
C SER A 281 -2.52 6.17 -26.56
N GLY A 282 -2.00 5.05 -26.06
CA GLY A 282 -0.78 4.38 -26.48
C GLY A 282 -0.52 3.14 -25.62
N MET A 283 0.69 2.58 -25.64
CA MET A 283 1.01 1.47 -24.75
C MET A 283 1.22 1.97 -23.32
N PRO A 284 0.40 1.50 -22.35
CA PRO A 284 0.59 1.89 -20.97
C PRO A 284 1.80 1.18 -20.36
N SER A 285 2.59 1.92 -19.58
CA SER A 285 3.70 1.41 -18.78
C SER A 285 3.35 1.43 -17.30
N GLY A 286 3.95 0.53 -16.51
CA GLY A 286 3.80 0.50 -15.06
C GLY A 286 3.30 -0.84 -14.53
N PHE A 287 3.08 -0.86 -13.22
CA PHE A 287 2.69 -2.06 -12.49
C PHE A 287 1.76 -1.68 -11.33
N PRO A 288 0.55 -2.27 -11.23
CA PRO A 288 -0.24 -2.82 -12.33
C PRO A 288 -0.91 -1.71 -13.15
N VAL A 289 -1.11 -1.94 -14.44
CA VAL A 289 -2.01 -1.16 -15.28
C VAL A 289 -3.30 -1.95 -15.44
N TYR A 290 -4.44 -1.34 -15.15
CA TYR A 290 -5.74 -2.00 -15.24
C TYR A 290 -6.68 -1.28 -16.20
N VAL A 291 -7.13 -1.97 -17.25
CA VAL A 291 -8.03 -1.43 -18.27
C VAL A 291 -9.36 -2.16 -18.21
N GLU A 292 -10.42 -1.46 -17.78
CA GLU A 292 -11.76 -2.04 -17.73
C GLU A 292 -12.36 -2.27 -19.11
N GLY A 293 -12.09 -1.37 -20.06
CA GLY A 293 -12.58 -1.48 -21.42
C GLY A 293 -14.06 -1.13 -21.64
N PRO A 294 -14.61 -1.40 -22.83
CA PRO A 294 -13.95 -2.00 -23.99
C PRO A 294 -12.88 -1.08 -24.58
N CYS A 295 -11.66 -1.59 -24.79
CA CYS A 295 -10.55 -0.83 -25.36
C CYS A 295 -9.77 -1.64 -26.39
N GLU A 296 -9.30 -0.98 -27.44
CA GLU A 296 -8.30 -1.52 -28.36
C GLU A 296 -6.96 -0.84 -28.04
N ILE A 297 -6.10 -1.55 -27.33
CA ILE A 297 -4.78 -1.06 -26.96
C ILE A 297 -3.85 -1.37 -28.13
N THR A 298 -3.32 -0.32 -28.75
CA THR A 298 -2.41 -0.43 -29.89
C THR A 298 -1.04 0.12 -29.51
N GLY A 299 0.00 -0.67 -29.77
CA GLY A 299 1.40 -0.27 -29.75
C GLY A 299 1.99 -0.36 -31.16
N GLY A 300 2.98 0.47 -31.49
CA GLY A 300 3.50 0.44 -32.86
C GLY A 300 4.56 1.46 -33.26
N ASN A 301 4.97 2.37 -32.38
CA ASN A 301 5.84 3.49 -32.74
C ASN A 301 7.32 3.23 -32.43
N ASN A 302 7.77 1.96 -32.47
CA ASN A 302 9.12 1.56 -32.09
C ASN A 302 9.47 1.93 -30.63
N GLU A 303 8.45 1.87 -29.78
CA GLU A 303 8.55 2.23 -28.36
C GLU A 303 9.07 1.04 -27.55
N VAL A 304 9.90 1.32 -26.55
CA VAL A 304 10.28 0.35 -25.52
C VAL A 304 9.46 0.68 -24.27
N VAL A 305 8.60 -0.25 -23.88
CA VAL A 305 7.65 -0.11 -22.77
C VAL A 305 8.13 -1.00 -21.63
N ASN A 306 8.27 -0.38 -20.45
CA ASN A 306 8.90 -0.98 -19.26
C ASN A 306 10.36 -1.39 -19.50
N SER A 307 10.96 -2.13 -18.57
CA SER A 307 12.36 -2.58 -18.68
C SER A 307 12.56 -3.95 -18.03
N GLN A 308 13.68 -4.61 -18.34
CA GLN A 308 14.05 -5.91 -17.75
C GLN A 308 14.27 -5.85 -16.23
N SER A 309 14.62 -4.69 -15.68
CA SER A 309 14.76 -4.48 -14.22
C SER A 309 13.45 -4.06 -13.54
N SER A 310 12.43 -3.71 -14.32
CA SER A 310 11.13 -3.26 -13.81
C SER A 310 10.06 -3.65 -14.84
N PRO A 311 9.72 -4.96 -14.91
CA PRO A 311 8.69 -5.46 -15.82
C PRO A 311 7.32 -4.88 -15.42
N GLY A 312 6.49 -4.62 -16.41
CA GLY A 312 5.12 -4.16 -16.18
C GLY A 312 4.13 -5.32 -16.04
N PHE A 313 2.92 -4.99 -15.59
CA PHE A 313 1.81 -5.93 -15.58
C PHE A 313 0.55 -5.25 -16.11
N LEU A 314 0.13 -5.63 -17.32
CA LEU A 314 -1.01 -5.06 -18.01
C LEU A 314 -2.21 -6.01 -17.90
N VAL A 315 -3.26 -5.56 -17.22
CA VAL A 315 -4.52 -6.28 -17.07
C VAL A 315 -5.58 -5.65 -17.96
N ILE A 316 -6.12 -6.41 -18.89
CA ILE A 316 -7.17 -5.99 -19.83
C ILE A 316 -8.43 -6.77 -19.52
N ALA A 317 -9.38 -6.14 -18.83
CA ALA A 317 -10.64 -6.78 -18.47
C ALA A 317 -11.52 -7.02 -19.70
N ASN A 318 -11.71 -5.97 -20.51
CA ASN A 318 -12.48 -6.02 -21.75
C ASN A 318 -11.72 -5.30 -22.87
N GLY A 319 -11.36 -5.99 -23.93
CA GLY A 319 -10.64 -5.37 -25.04
C GLY A 319 -9.60 -6.24 -25.69
N THR A 320 -8.88 -5.66 -26.64
CA THR A 320 -7.82 -6.31 -27.39
C THR A 320 -6.50 -5.55 -27.22
N PHE A 321 -5.41 -6.28 -27.33
CA PHE A 321 -4.05 -5.74 -27.37
C PHE A 321 -3.42 -6.06 -28.71
N SER A 322 -2.86 -5.06 -29.37
CA SER A 322 -2.05 -5.26 -30.55
C SER A 322 -0.76 -4.46 -30.47
N MET A 323 0.35 -5.06 -30.90
CA MET A 323 1.65 -4.40 -30.94
C MET A 323 2.32 -4.66 -32.30
N GLY A 324 2.80 -3.59 -32.93
CA GLY A 324 3.48 -3.62 -34.24
C GLY A 324 4.86 -2.97 -34.24
N GLY A 325 5.43 -2.84 -35.44
CA GLY A 325 6.69 -2.10 -35.67
C GLY A 325 7.91 -2.84 -35.11
N THR A 326 8.81 -2.13 -34.42
CA THR A 326 9.94 -2.71 -33.67
C THR A 326 9.78 -2.48 -32.16
N SER A 327 8.52 -2.38 -31.70
CA SER A 327 8.22 -2.04 -30.30
C SER A 327 8.57 -3.20 -29.36
N LYS A 328 8.98 -2.89 -28.13
CA LYS A 328 9.27 -3.89 -27.11
C LYS A 328 8.41 -3.66 -25.87
N PHE A 329 7.89 -4.74 -25.29
CA PHE A 329 7.20 -4.69 -24.00
C PHE A 329 7.88 -5.67 -23.03
N TYR A 330 8.32 -5.18 -21.87
CA TYR A 330 8.83 -6.03 -20.79
C TYR A 330 7.74 -6.23 -19.75
N GLY A 331 7.29 -7.46 -19.53
CA GLY A 331 6.28 -7.76 -18.53
C GLY A 331 5.24 -8.80 -18.94
N VAL A 332 4.16 -8.86 -18.17
CA VAL A 332 3.06 -9.80 -18.37
C VAL A 332 1.83 -9.07 -18.88
N ILE A 333 1.16 -9.66 -19.88
CA ILE A 333 -0.13 -9.19 -20.40
C ILE A 333 -1.18 -10.22 -20.03
N TYR A 334 -2.16 -9.82 -19.22
CA TYR A 334 -3.27 -10.66 -18.79
C TYR A 334 -4.59 -10.10 -19.31
N CYS A 335 -5.28 -10.88 -20.13
CA CYS A 335 -6.56 -10.52 -20.73
C CYS A 335 -7.68 -11.37 -20.14
N LEU A 336 -8.58 -10.77 -19.35
CA LEU A 336 -9.73 -11.50 -18.79
C LEU A 336 -10.77 -11.86 -19.86
N ASN A 337 -10.74 -11.16 -21.01
CA ASN A 337 -11.63 -11.37 -22.14
C ASN A 337 -13.13 -11.33 -21.76
N GLN A 338 -13.54 -10.34 -20.97
CA GLN A 338 -14.95 -10.18 -20.56
C GLN A 338 -15.89 -9.94 -21.74
N GLN A 339 -15.37 -9.49 -22.88
CA GLN A 339 -16.11 -9.39 -24.14
C GLN A 339 -16.48 -10.76 -24.74
N LYS A 340 -15.93 -11.86 -24.22
CA LYS A 340 -16.12 -13.23 -24.72
C LYS A 340 -15.75 -13.35 -26.20
N SER A 341 -14.67 -12.70 -26.59
CA SER A 341 -14.14 -12.80 -27.95
C SER A 341 -13.61 -14.20 -28.17
N THR A 342 -13.85 -14.72 -29.38
CA THR A 342 -13.31 -15.98 -29.88
C THR A 342 -12.21 -15.73 -30.91
N GLY A 343 -11.96 -14.46 -31.26
CA GLY A 343 -10.91 -14.02 -32.15
C GLY A 343 -9.58 -13.76 -31.43
N ALA A 344 -8.63 -13.16 -32.14
CA ALA A 344 -7.35 -12.75 -31.56
C ALA A 344 -7.57 -11.60 -30.58
N VAL A 345 -7.32 -11.85 -29.30
CA VAL A 345 -7.35 -10.86 -28.22
C VAL A 345 -5.99 -10.19 -28.07
N VAL A 346 -4.92 -10.92 -28.32
CA VAL A 346 -3.54 -10.42 -28.35
C VAL A 346 -2.94 -10.66 -29.72
N SER A 347 -2.45 -9.60 -30.37
CA SER A 347 -1.87 -9.67 -31.71
C SER A 347 -0.50 -8.99 -31.77
N LEU A 348 0.57 -9.73 -32.03
CA LEU A 348 1.90 -9.16 -32.24
C LEU A 348 2.28 -9.26 -33.71
N SER A 349 2.61 -8.12 -34.32
CA SER A 349 2.92 -8.02 -35.74
C SER A 349 4.25 -7.29 -35.98
N GLY A 350 4.84 -7.45 -37.17
CA GLY A 350 6.13 -6.84 -37.48
C GLY A 350 7.23 -7.34 -36.53
N SER A 351 8.30 -6.59 -36.30
CA SER A 351 9.35 -6.98 -35.35
C SER A 351 9.04 -6.61 -33.89
N ALA A 352 7.77 -6.57 -33.51
CA ALA A 352 7.36 -6.31 -32.14
C ALA A 352 7.70 -7.50 -31.23
N GLU A 353 8.25 -7.23 -30.05
CA GLU A 353 8.77 -8.23 -29.13
C GLU A 353 8.18 -8.04 -27.72
N LEU A 354 7.57 -9.09 -27.18
CA LEU A 354 7.11 -9.17 -25.80
C LEU A 354 8.09 -10.05 -25.00
N ILE A 355 8.70 -9.48 -23.97
CA ILE A 355 9.65 -10.18 -23.11
C ILE A 355 8.96 -10.43 -21.77
N GLY A 356 8.43 -11.64 -21.60
CA GLY A 356 7.58 -12.02 -20.47
C GLY A 356 6.57 -13.10 -20.83
N ALA A 357 5.28 -12.85 -20.57
CA ALA A 357 4.21 -13.83 -20.79
C ALA A 357 2.88 -13.20 -21.18
N VAL A 358 2.04 -14.00 -21.86
CA VAL A 358 0.66 -13.65 -22.21
C VAL A 358 -0.27 -14.69 -21.60
N ASP A 359 -1.34 -14.22 -20.98
CA ASP A 359 -2.43 -15.06 -20.52
C ASP A 359 -3.77 -14.46 -20.97
N ILE A 360 -4.61 -15.27 -21.60
CA ILE A 360 -5.90 -14.90 -22.15
C ILE A 360 -6.94 -15.87 -21.59
N ASP A 361 -7.88 -15.36 -20.81
CA ASP A 361 -8.99 -16.14 -20.28
C ASP A 361 -10.11 -16.35 -21.31
N GLY A 362 -10.93 -17.38 -21.06
CA GLY A 362 -12.07 -17.73 -21.91
C GLY A 362 -11.68 -18.18 -23.31
N GLY A 363 -12.49 -17.84 -24.31
CA GLY A 363 -12.39 -18.35 -25.68
C GLY A 363 -11.43 -17.59 -26.62
N GLY A 364 -10.74 -16.58 -26.13
CA GLY A 364 -9.88 -15.70 -26.93
C GLY A 364 -8.56 -16.37 -27.30
N GLY A 365 -7.98 -15.96 -28.44
CA GLY A 365 -6.70 -16.48 -28.90
C GLY A 365 -5.62 -15.41 -29.05
N ALA A 366 -4.43 -15.86 -29.42
CA ALA A 366 -3.29 -15.01 -29.72
C ALA A 366 -2.79 -15.21 -31.16
N SER A 367 -2.43 -14.12 -31.84
CA SER A 367 -1.87 -14.17 -33.20
C SER A 367 -0.49 -13.52 -33.22
N PHE A 368 0.54 -14.27 -33.65
CA PHE A 368 1.92 -13.82 -33.64
C PHE A 368 2.51 -13.84 -35.06
N GLY A 369 3.07 -12.72 -35.51
CA GLY A 369 3.40 -12.53 -36.92
C GLY A 369 4.52 -11.54 -37.18
N SER A 370 5.77 -11.97 -37.09
CA SER A 370 6.93 -11.09 -37.28
C SER A 370 7.71 -11.36 -38.54
N SER A 371 8.43 -10.38 -39.08
CA SER A 371 9.53 -10.56 -40.06
C SER A 371 10.93 -10.63 -39.41
N GLY A 372 11.09 -10.22 -38.15
CA GLY A 372 12.36 -10.16 -37.40
C GLY A 372 12.49 -11.15 -36.23
N ALA A 373 12.95 -10.65 -35.07
CA ALA A 373 13.15 -11.39 -33.81
C ALA A 373 11.87 -12.14 -33.34
N PRO A 374 11.97 -13.04 -32.33
CA PRO A 374 10.80 -13.65 -31.71
C PRO A 374 9.79 -12.57 -31.32
N ASN A 375 8.50 -12.85 -31.56
CA ASN A 375 7.44 -11.97 -31.10
C ASN A 375 7.25 -12.06 -29.59
N ILE A 376 7.55 -13.21 -29.01
CA ILE A 376 7.52 -13.42 -27.57
C ILE A 376 8.75 -14.19 -27.13
N THR A 377 9.38 -13.71 -26.07
CA THR A 377 10.52 -14.33 -25.41
C THR A 377 10.17 -14.49 -23.94
N TYR A 378 10.21 -15.73 -23.46
CA TYR A 378 9.86 -16.03 -22.08
C TYR A 378 10.81 -15.33 -21.09
N SER A 379 10.22 -14.73 -20.06
CA SER A 379 10.97 -14.19 -18.93
C SER A 379 10.29 -14.61 -17.62
N GLY A 380 10.84 -15.66 -16.98
CA GLY A 380 10.37 -16.10 -15.67
C GLY A 380 10.45 -14.99 -14.61
N LYS A 381 11.47 -14.13 -14.70
CA LYS A 381 11.62 -12.96 -13.82
C LYS A 381 10.41 -12.01 -13.89
N ALA A 382 9.86 -11.79 -15.09
CA ALA A 382 8.68 -10.94 -15.26
C ALA A 382 7.44 -11.48 -14.51
N ILE A 383 7.38 -12.80 -14.30
CA ILE A 383 6.31 -13.48 -13.56
C ILE A 383 6.62 -13.49 -12.05
N GLU A 384 7.87 -13.80 -11.67
CA GLU A 384 8.29 -13.89 -10.27
C GLU A 384 8.27 -12.54 -9.54
N GLU A 385 8.44 -11.44 -10.27
CA GLU A 385 8.38 -10.09 -9.72
C GLU A 385 6.95 -9.53 -9.60
N LEU A 386 5.91 -10.28 -10.03
CA LEU A 386 4.52 -9.86 -9.88
C LEU A 386 4.11 -9.86 -8.39
N LYS A 387 4.01 -8.67 -7.82
CA LYS A 387 3.63 -8.46 -6.41
C LYS A 387 2.49 -7.47 -6.29
N ALA A 388 1.32 -7.90 -5.84
CA ALA A 388 0.21 -7.00 -5.59
C ALA A 388 0.35 -6.34 -4.21
N TYR A 389 -0.17 -5.14 -4.09
CA TYR A 389 -0.36 -4.48 -2.82
C TYR A 389 -1.44 -5.18 -1.99
N ALA A 390 -1.10 -5.56 -0.76
CA ALA A 390 -2.00 -6.23 0.19
C ALA A 390 -2.30 -5.40 1.44
N GLY A 391 -1.90 -4.13 1.44
CA GLY A 391 -2.08 -3.22 2.56
C GLY A 391 -0.76 -2.79 3.21
N ALA A 392 -0.85 -2.18 4.37
CA ALA A 392 0.29 -1.66 5.11
C ALA A 392 0.21 -2.16 6.55
N ALA A 393 1.37 -2.44 7.13
CA ALA A 393 1.44 -2.89 8.52
C ALA A 393 2.64 -2.26 9.22
N ALA A 394 2.52 -2.06 10.53
CA ALA A 394 3.64 -1.65 11.36
C ALA A 394 4.76 -2.71 11.30
N THR A 395 5.99 -2.27 11.02
CA THR A 395 7.18 -3.12 11.06
C THR A 395 7.43 -3.58 12.49
N ARG A 396 7.78 -4.86 12.67
CA ARG A 396 8.05 -5.44 13.99
C ARG A 396 9.12 -4.64 14.72
N ASN A 397 8.92 -4.46 16.03
CA ASN A 397 9.85 -3.77 16.92
C ASN A 397 10.17 -2.31 16.52
N SER A 398 9.32 -1.63 15.75
CA SER A 398 9.51 -0.21 15.40
C SER A 398 8.71 0.78 16.27
N PHE A 399 7.68 0.32 16.98
CA PHE A 399 6.84 1.16 17.82
C PHE A 399 7.62 1.78 18.98
N ARG A 400 7.55 3.10 19.17
CA ARG A 400 8.16 3.80 20.31
C ARG A 400 7.26 4.94 20.81
N VAL A 401 7.38 5.20 22.11
CA VAL A 401 6.89 6.45 22.72
C VAL A 401 8.09 7.40 22.83
N LEU A 402 7.95 8.61 22.29
CA LEU A 402 8.98 9.62 22.33
C LEU A 402 8.82 10.52 23.56
N PRO A 403 9.93 10.98 24.17
CA PRO A 403 9.91 12.07 25.13
C PRO A 403 9.27 13.34 24.52
N SER A 404 8.69 14.21 25.36
CA SER A 404 7.98 15.41 24.90
C SER A 404 8.85 16.45 24.15
N ASN A 405 10.17 16.27 24.14
CA ASN A 405 11.13 17.12 23.44
C ASN A 405 11.74 16.46 22.20
N GLN A 406 11.23 15.29 21.78
CA GLN A 406 11.62 14.59 20.56
C GLN A 406 10.47 14.45 19.57
#